data_AF-A0A0A2TJ22-F1
#
_entry.id   AF-A0A0A2TJ22-F1
#
_cell.length_a   1.000
_cell.length_b   1.000
_cell.length_c   1.000
_cell.angle_alpha   90.00
_cell.angle_beta   90.00
_cell.angle_gamma   90.00
#
_symmetry.space_group_name_H-M   'P 1'
#
loop_
_entity.id
_entity.type
_entity.pdbx_description
1 polymer ?
#
loop_
_entity_poly.entity_id
_entity_poly.type
_entity_poly.pdbx_seq_one_letter_code
_entity_poly.pdbx_strand_id
1 'polypeptide(L)'
;MKEEMIFKQMEFVRTRTLKALEATTEEQADVIPEGFNNSIRWNFGHILVNHENLLAGFLQKEKEIPSHYIDLFNARTSPRDWQTEPPSLDELRMHLSQQIEAMRTHYQGRLEEERESPFKLGSIMEFSTLGELFTFSNWHEGLHQGAITSLKRAQGIEK
;
A
#
# COMPACT_ATOMS: atom_id res chain seq x y z
N MET A 1 14.54 13.93 10.03
CA MET A 1 15.12 12.56 9.87
C MET A 1 15.99 12.59 8.61
N LYS A 2 17.05 11.80 8.39
CA LYS A 2 17.74 11.91 7.08
C LYS A 2 16.82 11.36 5.99
N GLU A 3 16.28 12.20 5.12
CA GLU A 3 15.38 11.86 4.00
C GLU A 3 15.78 10.57 3.27
N GLU A 4 17.07 10.41 2.98
CA GLU A 4 17.66 9.22 2.38
C GLU A 4 17.27 7.91 3.10
N MET A 5 17.18 7.93 4.44
CA MET A 5 16.78 6.78 5.23
C MET A 5 15.32 6.40 5.01
N ILE A 6 14.42 7.39 4.86
CA ILE A 6 12.99 7.14 4.63
C ILE A 6 12.79 6.51 3.25
N PHE A 7 13.44 7.05 2.21
CA PHE A 7 13.37 6.47 0.88
C PHE A 7 14.04 5.09 0.81
N LYS A 8 15.17 4.89 1.50
CA LYS A 8 15.81 3.57 1.58
C LYS A 8 14.91 2.52 2.25
N GLN A 9 14.17 2.90 3.29
CA GLN A 9 13.17 2.03 3.90
C GLN A 9 12.00 1.76 2.94
N MET A 10 11.51 2.78 2.24
CA MET A 10 10.44 2.64 1.27
C MET A 10 10.83 1.67 0.15
N GLU A 11 12.04 1.78 -0.40
CA GLU A 11 12.58 0.85 -1.39
C GLU A 11 12.70 -0.56 -0.86
N PHE A 12 13.22 -0.73 0.34
CA PHE A 12 13.34 -2.04 0.97
C PHE A 12 11.96 -2.70 1.13
N VAL A 13 11.00 -1.97 1.71
CA VAL A 13 9.65 -2.49 1.94
C VAL A 13 8.99 -2.79 0.60
N ARG A 14 8.96 -1.86 -0.36
CA ARG A 14 8.33 -2.10 -1.67
C ARG A 14 8.98 -3.23 -2.45
N THR A 15 10.30 -3.37 -2.41
CA THR A 15 11.01 -4.51 -3.03
C THR A 15 10.54 -5.83 -2.44
N ARG A 16 10.33 -5.91 -1.13
CA ARG A 16 9.79 -7.12 -0.50
C ARG A 16 8.33 -7.38 -0.92
N THR A 17 7.53 -6.33 -1.10
CA THR A 17 6.13 -6.43 -1.57
C THR A 17 6.09 -6.98 -2.99
N LEU A 18 6.91 -6.42 -3.89
CA LEU A 18 7.00 -6.85 -5.29
C LEU A 18 7.50 -8.29 -5.41
N LYS A 19 8.51 -8.70 -4.63
CA LYS A 19 8.98 -10.10 -4.59
C LYS A 19 7.91 -11.06 -4.07
N ALA A 20 7.15 -10.65 -3.06
CA ALA A 20 6.05 -11.46 -2.56
C ALA A 20 4.96 -11.63 -3.63
N LEU A 21 4.68 -10.57 -4.40
CA LEU A 21 3.75 -10.57 -5.52
C LEU A 21 4.23 -11.51 -6.63
N GLU A 22 5.48 -11.38 -7.08
CA GLU A 22 6.09 -12.26 -8.11
C GLU A 22 6.06 -13.74 -7.72
N ALA A 23 6.13 -14.03 -6.42
CA ALA A 23 6.05 -15.39 -5.87
C ALA A 23 4.62 -15.85 -5.54
N THR A 24 3.58 -15.20 -6.09
CA THR A 24 2.16 -15.56 -5.88
C THR A 24 1.51 -15.80 -7.23
N THR A 25 0.77 -16.89 -7.38
CA THR A 25 -0.06 -17.11 -8.58
C THR A 25 -1.41 -16.42 -8.44
N GLU A 26 -2.11 -16.17 -9.56
CA GLU A 26 -3.45 -15.57 -9.53
C GLU A 26 -4.42 -16.40 -8.66
N GLU A 27 -4.34 -17.72 -8.72
CA GLU A 27 -5.19 -18.61 -7.91
C GLU A 27 -4.91 -18.47 -6.42
N GLN A 28 -3.63 -18.39 -6.02
CA GLN A 28 -3.23 -18.19 -4.63
C GLN A 28 -3.66 -16.82 -4.11
N ALA A 29 -3.70 -15.82 -5.00
CA ALA A 29 -3.95 -14.45 -4.64
C ALA A 29 -5.37 -14.22 -4.10
N ASP A 30 -6.33 -15.02 -4.56
CA ASP A 30 -7.76 -14.85 -4.26
C ASP A 30 -8.29 -15.78 -3.17
N VAL A 31 -7.48 -16.73 -2.70
CA VAL A 31 -7.86 -17.57 -1.57
C VAL A 31 -8.00 -16.73 -0.30
N ILE A 32 -9.14 -16.91 0.38
CA ILE A 32 -9.42 -16.37 1.71
C ILE A 32 -9.45 -17.53 2.70
N PRO A 33 -8.36 -17.79 3.45
CA PRO A 33 -8.33 -18.87 4.43
C PRO A 33 -9.36 -18.69 5.54
N GLU A 34 -9.73 -19.78 6.22
CA GLU A 34 -10.64 -19.73 7.36
C GLU A 34 -10.12 -18.79 8.46
N GLY A 35 -11.00 -17.98 9.04
CA GLY A 35 -10.65 -16.97 10.03
C GLY A 35 -10.15 -15.64 9.44
N PHE A 36 -9.94 -15.55 8.11
CA PHE A 36 -9.57 -14.31 7.43
C PHE A 36 -10.76 -13.69 6.69
N ASN A 37 -10.72 -12.36 6.55
CA ASN A 37 -11.67 -11.56 5.77
C ASN A 37 -11.02 -10.84 4.57
N ASN A 38 -9.74 -11.10 4.30
CA ASN A 38 -9.01 -10.55 3.17
C ASN A 38 -8.18 -11.64 2.48
N SER A 39 -7.75 -11.35 1.24
CA SER A 39 -6.92 -12.22 0.40
C SER A 39 -5.54 -11.61 0.17
N ILE A 40 -4.62 -12.35 -0.45
CA ILE A 40 -3.29 -11.82 -0.80
C ILE A 40 -3.43 -10.67 -1.82
N ARG A 41 -4.30 -10.82 -2.85
CA ARG A 41 -4.60 -9.77 -3.83
C ARG A 41 -5.11 -8.51 -3.15
N TRP A 42 -6.03 -8.68 -2.18
CA TRP A 42 -6.56 -7.54 -1.43
C TRP A 42 -5.47 -6.78 -0.70
N ASN A 43 -4.51 -7.48 -0.07
CA ASN A 43 -3.41 -6.82 0.63
C ASN A 43 -2.50 -6.05 -0.34
N PHE A 44 -2.19 -6.58 -1.53
CA PHE A 44 -1.43 -5.83 -2.54
C PHE A 44 -2.17 -4.59 -3.04
N GLY A 45 -3.45 -4.73 -3.38
CA GLY A 45 -4.27 -3.59 -3.79
C GLY A 45 -4.45 -2.57 -2.68
N HIS A 46 -4.56 -3.02 -1.43
CA HIS A 46 -4.72 -2.15 -0.27
C HIS A 46 -3.45 -1.32 0.00
N ILE A 47 -2.27 -1.92 -0.16
CA ILE A 47 -1.00 -1.18 -0.10
C ILE A 47 -1.01 -0.04 -1.12
N LEU A 48 -1.34 -0.33 -2.38
CA LEU A 48 -1.41 0.67 -3.45
C LEU A 48 -2.38 1.81 -3.12
N VAL A 49 -3.63 1.46 -2.77
CA VAL A 49 -4.70 2.41 -2.45
C VAL A 49 -4.40 3.23 -1.20
N ASN A 50 -3.79 2.63 -0.17
CA ASN A 50 -3.48 3.34 1.05
C ASN A 50 -2.42 4.42 0.84
N HIS A 51 -1.34 4.13 0.09
CA HIS A 51 -0.36 5.16 -0.26
C HIS A 51 -1.00 6.31 -1.04
N GLU A 52 -1.86 6.02 -2.01
CA GLU A 52 -2.59 7.05 -2.76
C GLU A 52 -3.53 7.87 -1.88
N ASN A 53 -4.29 7.22 -1.00
CA ASN A 53 -5.19 7.91 -0.07
C ASN A 53 -4.44 8.90 0.82
N LEU A 54 -3.29 8.48 1.37
CA LEU A 54 -2.47 9.32 2.23
C LEU A 54 -1.87 10.49 1.45
N LEU A 55 -1.24 10.22 0.31
CA LEU A 55 -0.63 11.25 -0.54
C LEU A 55 -1.65 12.26 -1.05
N ALA A 56 -2.77 11.79 -1.61
CA ALA A 56 -3.84 12.64 -2.12
C ALA A 56 -4.45 13.50 -1.00
N GLY A 57 -4.67 12.91 0.18
CA GLY A 57 -5.19 13.64 1.34
C GLY A 57 -4.23 14.71 1.86
N PHE A 58 -2.93 14.39 1.94
CA PHE A 58 -1.91 15.33 2.42
C PHE A 58 -1.67 16.49 1.45
N LEU A 59 -1.56 16.17 0.15
CA LEU A 59 -1.27 17.15 -0.90
C LEU A 59 -2.51 17.83 -1.45
N GLN A 60 -3.71 17.42 -1.04
CA GLN A 60 -5.00 17.90 -1.56
C GLN A 60 -5.10 17.77 -3.10
N LYS A 61 -4.63 16.64 -3.63
CA LYS A 61 -4.65 16.32 -5.06
C LYS A 61 -5.61 15.18 -5.38
N GLU A 62 -5.93 15.00 -6.65
CA GLU A 62 -6.63 13.82 -7.12
C GLU A 62 -5.75 12.56 -7.03
N LYS A 63 -6.39 11.39 -6.91
CA LYS A 63 -5.68 10.11 -6.86
C LYS A 63 -5.28 9.70 -8.26
N GLU A 64 -4.08 9.16 -8.40
CA GLU A 64 -3.52 8.75 -9.69
C GLU A 64 -3.66 7.24 -9.93
N ILE A 65 -4.79 6.67 -9.49
CA ILE A 65 -5.14 5.26 -9.66
C ILE A 65 -6.58 5.12 -10.17
N PRO A 66 -6.93 4.00 -10.83
CA PRO A 66 -8.30 3.76 -11.26
C PRO A 66 -9.30 3.86 -10.10
N SER A 67 -10.38 4.62 -10.28
CA SER A 67 -11.34 4.92 -9.21
C SER A 67 -11.95 3.67 -8.57
N HIS A 68 -12.25 2.64 -9.37
CA HIS A 68 -12.82 1.38 -8.89
C HIS A 68 -11.88 0.60 -7.94
N TYR A 69 -10.57 0.88 -7.92
CA TYR A 69 -9.66 0.26 -6.95
C TYR A 69 -10.00 0.67 -5.51
N ILE A 70 -10.59 1.85 -5.31
CA ILE A 70 -11.02 2.30 -3.99
C ILE A 70 -12.12 1.39 -3.45
N ASP A 71 -13.10 1.04 -4.27
CA ASP A 71 -14.21 0.17 -3.87
C ASP A 71 -13.74 -1.26 -3.56
N LEU A 72 -12.66 -1.69 -4.20
CA LEU A 72 -12.07 -3.02 -4.02
C LEU A 72 -11.15 -3.10 -2.79
N PHE A 73 -10.34 -2.07 -2.55
CA PHE A 73 -9.17 -2.20 -1.66
C PHE A 73 -9.09 -1.15 -0.56
N ASN A 74 -10.04 -0.22 -0.43
CA ASN A 74 -10.00 0.75 0.66
C ASN A 74 -10.17 0.06 2.03
N ALA A 75 -9.81 0.74 3.11
CA ALA A 75 -9.99 0.21 4.46
C ALA A 75 -11.45 -0.25 4.68
N ARG A 76 -11.60 -1.40 5.34
CA ARG A 76 -12.88 -2.08 5.65
C ARG A 76 -13.62 -2.71 4.47
N THR A 77 -13.04 -2.70 3.27
CA THR A 77 -13.51 -3.55 2.16
C THR A 77 -13.07 -5.01 2.37
N SER A 78 -13.72 -5.93 1.68
CA SER A 78 -13.37 -7.36 1.66
C SER A 78 -13.53 -7.93 0.25
N PRO A 79 -12.68 -8.88 -0.17
CA PRO A 79 -12.88 -9.61 -1.43
C PRO A 79 -14.20 -10.37 -1.51
N ARG A 80 -14.82 -10.66 -0.36
CA ARG A 80 -16.14 -11.29 -0.29
C ARG A 80 -17.25 -10.38 -0.81
N ASP A 81 -17.03 -9.07 -0.79
CA ASP A 81 -18.02 -8.06 -1.14
C ASP A 81 -17.79 -7.48 -2.55
N TRP A 82 -16.74 -7.91 -3.26
CA TRP A 82 -16.42 -7.42 -4.60
C TRP A 82 -17.56 -7.70 -5.58
N GLN A 83 -18.01 -6.64 -6.24
CA GLN A 83 -19.04 -6.69 -7.29
C GLN A 83 -18.44 -6.59 -8.70
N THR A 84 -17.14 -6.36 -8.79
CA THR A 84 -16.39 -6.23 -10.04
C THR A 84 -15.13 -7.06 -9.96
N GLU A 85 -14.64 -7.50 -11.12
CA GLU A 85 -13.36 -8.19 -11.21
C GLU A 85 -12.24 -7.29 -10.67
N PRO A 86 -11.39 -7.79 -9.77
CA PRO A 86 -10.22 -7.05 -9.33
C PRO A 86 -9.14 -7.03 -10.42
N PRO A 87 -8.18 -6.09 -10.37
CA PRO A 87 -7.03 -6.13 -11.27
C PRO A 87 -6.19 -7.38 -11.08
N SER A 88 -5.52 -7.79 -12.18
CA SER A 88 -4.52 -8.86 -12.17
C SER A 88 -3.33 -8.55 -11.27
N LEU A 89 -2.55 -9.57 -10.89
CA LEU A 89 -1.32 -9.36 -10.15
C LEU A 89 -0.31 -8.54 -10.96
N ASP A 90 -0.28 -8.71 -12.29
CA ASP A 90 0.59 -7.95 -13.17
C ASP A 90 0.23 -6.45 -13.21
N GLU A 91 -1.05 -6.11 -13.24
CA GLU A 91 -1.51 -4.72 -13.12
C GLU A 91 -1.12 -4.12 -11.76
N LEU A 92 -1.34 -4.85 -10.67
CA LEU A 92 -0.93 -4.42 -9.34
C LEU A 92 0.59 -4.23 -9.25
N ARG A 93 1.38 -5.13 -9.82
CA ARG A 93 2.85 -5.04 -9.89
C ARG A 93 3.29 -3.78 -10.63
N MET A 94 2.69 -3.52 -11.79
CA MET A 94 2.98 -2.33 -12.59
C MET A 94 2.70 -1.05 -11.77
N HIS A 95 1.49 -0.93 -11.20
CA HIS A 95 1.11 0.25 -10.43
C HIS A 95 1.96 0.43 -9.16
N LEU A 96 2.22 -0.65 -8.41
CA LEU A 96 3.08 -0.60 -7.22
C LEU A 96 4.52 -0.17 -7.56
N SER A 97 5.04 -0.60 -8.70
CA SER A 97 6.39 -0.23 -9.16
C SER A 97 6.45 1.24 -9.60
N GLN A 98 5.45 1.70 -10.36
CA GLN A 98 5.37 3.10 -10.79
C GLN A 98 5.18 4.06 -9.61
N GLN A 99 4.37 3.68 -8.62
CA GLN A 99 4.09 4.51 -7.45
C GLN A 99 5.36 4.85 -6.67
N ILE A 100 6.23 3.88 -6.39
CA ILE A 100 7.47 4.16 -5.63
C ILE A 100 8.44 5.06 -6.41
N GLU A 101 8.58 4.84 -7.72
CA GLU A 101 9.43 5.68 -8.58
C GLU A 101 8.91 7.12 -8.65
N ALA A 102 7.60 7.30 -8.76
CA ALA A 102 6.94 8.60 -8.74
C ALA A 102 7.14 9.31 -7.39
N MET A 103 6.96 8.58 -6.28
CA MET A 103 7.15 9.11 -4.92
C MET A 103 8.57 9.63 -4.71
N ARG A 104 9.58 8.87 -5.14
CA ARG A 104 10.99 9.32 -5.07
C ARG A 104 11.22 10.52 -5.97
N THR A 105 10.84 10.44 -7.24
CA THR A 105 11.13 11.47 -8.25
C THR A 105 10.48 12.82 -7.92
N HIS A 106 9.24 12.80 -7.43
CA HIS A 106 8.48 14.04 -7.19
C HIS A 106 8.75 14.70 -5.84
N TYR A 107 9.14 13.92 -4.82
CA TYR A 107 9.21 14.40 -3.44
C TYR A 107 10.61 14.38 -2.82
N GLN A 108 11.63 13.91 -3.56
CA GLN A 108 13.02 14.04 -3.12
C GLN A 108 13.38 15.53 -2.93
N GLY A 109 14.05 15.83 -1.83
CA GLY A 109 14.41 17.18 -1.38
C GLY A 109 13.28 17.93 -0.68
N ARG A 110 12.09 17.32 -0.54
CA ARG A 110 10.86 17.98 -0.08
C ARG A 110 10.22 17.32 1.14
N LEU A 111 10.84 16.27 1.70
CA LEU A 111 10.19 15.50 2.78
C LEU A 111 10.00 16.29 4.08
N GLU A 112 10.82 17.30 4.32
CA GLU A 112 10.77 18.15 5.52
C GLU A 112 9.97 19.46 5.26
N GLU A 113 9.34 19.61 4.09
CA GLU A 113 8.45 20.75 3.82
C GLU A 113 7.23 20.67 4.76
N GLU A 114 7.10 21.65 5.64
CA GLU A 114 5.94 21.79 6.51
C GLU A 114 4.76 22.37 5.74
N ARG A 115 3.58 21.79 5.97
CA ARG A 115 2.31 22.34 5.50
C ARG A 115 1.71 23.32 6.51
N GLU A 116 0.94 24.30 6.03
CA GLU A 116 0.30 25.32 6.89
C GLU A 116 -0.69 24.74 7.92
N SER A 117 -1.26 23.57 7.66
CA SER A 117 -2.21 22.91 8.56
C SER A 117 -1.99 21.41 8.53
N PRO A 118 -1.84 20.68 9.65
CA PRO A 118 -1.54 19.24 9.65
C PRO A 118 -2.61 18.36 8.98
N PHE A 119 -2.20 17.23 8.38
CA PHE A 119 -3.10 16.28 7.72
C PHE A 119 -3.53 15.27 8.76
N LYS A 120 -4.82 15.25 9.09
CA LYS A 120 -5.34 14.37 10.13
C LYS A 120 -5.82 13.06 9.53
N LEU A 121 -5.20 11.96 9.94
CA LEU A 121 -5.67 10.61 9.64
C LEU A 121 -6.54 10.15 10.82
N GLY A 122 -7.84 10.33 10.66
CA GLY A 122 -8.80 10.10 11.73
C GLY A 122 -8.53 11.05 12.91
N SER A 123 -8.73 10.56 14.13
CA SER A 123 -8.54 11.33 15.37
C SER A 123 -7.22 11.05 16.09
N ILE A 124 -6.36 10.20 15.53
CA ILE A 124 -5.22 9.60 16.27
C ILE A 124 -3.88 10.13 15.77
N MET A 125 -3.77 10.42 14.46
CA MET A 125 -2.51 10.77 13.81
C MET A 125 -2.68 12.06 13.02
N GLU A 126 -1.65 12.91 13.07
CA GLU A 126 -1.53 14.06 12.20
C GLU A 126 -0.14 14.11 11.57
N PHE A 127 -0.07 14.65 10.35
CA PHE A 127 1.17 14.76 9.59
C PHE A 127 1.38 16.22 9.16
N SER A 128 2.48 16.81 9.58
CA SER A 128 2.91 18.15 9.20
C SER A 128 3.89 18.13 8.03
N THR A 129 4.57 17.00 7.78
CA THR A 129 5.51 16.85 6.67
C THR A 129 5.29 15.55 5.89
N LEU A 130 5.77 15.51 4.64
CA LEU A 130 5.76 14.28 3.84
C LEU A 130 6.64 13.18 4.46
N GLY A 131 7.71 13.56 5.18
CA GLY A 131 8.59 12.62 5.88
C GLY A 131 7.85 11.84 6.97
N GLU A 132 7.00 12.51 7.75
CA GLU A 132 6.14 11.85 8.75
C GLU A 132 5.15 10.89 8.08
N LEU A 133 4.50 11.35 7.00
CA LEU A 133 3.55 10.55 6.25
C LEU A 133 4.19 9.31 5.62
N PHE A 134 5.37 9.45 4.99
CA PHE A 134 6.10 8.33 4.39
C PHE A 134 6.62 7.35 5.43
N THR A 135 7.05 7.84 6.60
CA THR A 135 7.43 6.98 7.73
C THR A 135 6.25 6.10 8.16
N PHE A 136 5.06 6.69 8.30
CA PHE A 136 3.85 5.94 8.63
C PHE A 136 3.46 4.97 7.51
N SER A 137 3.49 5.42 6.25
CA SER A 137 3.12 4.58 5.10
C SER A 137 4.04 3.36 4.96
N ASN A 138 5.34 3.52 5.22
CA ASN A 138 6.31 2.42 5.26
C ASN A 138 5.98 1.39 6.36
N TRP A 139 5.65 1.85 7.56
CA TRP A 139 5.20 0.97 8.65
C TRP A 139 3.93 0.21 8.26
N HIS A 140 2.95 0.91 7.70
CA HIS A 140 1.68 0.33 7.30
C HIS A 140 1.84 -0.72 6.21
N GLU A 141 2.64 -0.46 5.17
CA GLU A 141 2.96 -1.47 4.16
C GLU A 141 3.66 -2.69 4.77
N GLY A 142 4.56 -2.49 5.73
CA GLY A 142 5.18 -3.57 6.50
C GLY A 142 4.18 -4.45 7.25
N LEU A 143 3.10 -3.89 7.79
CA LEU A 143 2.01 -4.67 8.40
C LEU A 143 1.32 -5.57 7.38
N HIS A 144 1.02 -5.04 6.19
CA HIS A 144 0.39 -5.81 5.13
C HIS A 144 1.31 -6.88 4.53
N GLN A 145 2.64 -6.69 4.55
CA GLN A 145 3.58 -7.79 4.28
C GLN A 145 3.46 -8.92 5.30
N GLY A 146 3.31 -8.57 6.59
CA GLY A 146 3.04 -9.54 7.64
C GLY A 146 1.74 -10.31 7.41
N ALA A 147 0.68 -9.61 6.98
CA ALA A 147 -0.59 -10.23 6.60
C ALA A 147 -0.44 -11.15 5.39
N ILE A 148 0.23 -10.72 4.32
CA ILE A 148 0.51 -11.55 3.14
C ILE A 148 1.29 -12.82 3.52
N THR A 149 2.33 -12.69 4.34
CA THR A 149 3.11 -13.84 4.84
C THR A 149 2.21 -14.81 5.62
N SER A 150 1.32 -14.27 6.46
CA SER A 150 0.40 -15.09 7.27
C SER A 150 -0.62 -15.82 6.40
N LEU A 151 -1.16 -15.16 5.37
CA LEU A 151 -2.06 -15.76 4.39
C LEU A 151 -1.34 -16.86 3.60
N LYS A 152 -0.11 -16.61 3.14
CA LYS A 152 0.70 -17.62 2.44
C LYS A 152 0.96 -18.86 3.29
N ARG A 153 1.23 -18.68 4.59
CA ARG A 153 1.37 -19.80 5.55
C ARG A 153 0.06 -20.55 5.75
N ALA A 154 -1.05 -19.83 5.91
CA ALA A 154 -2.38 -20.46 6.05
C ALA A 154 -2.78 -21.26 4.80
N GLN A 155 -2.26 -20.90 3.63
CA GLN A 155 -2.42 -21.65 2.37
C GLN A 155 -1.37 -22.77 2.18
N GLY A 156 -0.38 -22.89 3.06
CA GLY A 156 0.72 -23.86 2.92
C GLY A 156 1.74 -23.52 1.83
N ILE A 157 1.75 -22.28 1.33
CA ILE A 157 2.71 -21.78 0.33
C ILE A 157 4.07 -21.51 0.98
N GLU A 158 4.06 -20.92 2.18
CA GLU A 158 5.25 -20.62 2.97
C GLU A 158 5.24 -21.41 4.29
N LYS A 159 6.43 -21.66 4.85
CA LYS A 159 6.61 -22.38 6.12
C LYS A 159 6.82 -21.43 7.30
#